data_AF-A0AA88EAU4-F1
#
_entry.id   AF-A0AA88EAU4-F1
#
_cell.length_a   1.000
_cell.length_b   1.000
_cell.length_c   1.000
_cell.angle_alpha   90.00
_cell.angle_beta   90.00
_cell.angle_gamma   90.00
#
_symmetry.space_group_name_H-M   'P 1'
#
loop_
_entity.id
_entity.type
_entity.pdbx_description
1 polymer ?
#
loop_
_entity_poly.entity_id
_entity_poly.type
_entity_poly.pdbx_seq_one_letter_code
_entity_poly.pdbx_strand_id
1 'polypeptide(L)'
;MYYNRDILAAQQDEFNSFRQGSMTVMEAVKKFEQLTRLCSELIPNETEKVRRMMRMFRTDIAKQVSAGSNPPTLVSDCISRAIRVEYWINQDKETRAQIFKAKNEEKAIIKHPQPRLNPEFYSKGQSSNVDQNTRQLRKNKRKGNVMSQGQKRSYPQKKVNRDRL
;
A
#
# COMPACT_ATOMS: atom_id res chain seq x y z
N MET A 1 -39.76 -25.01 19.72
CA MET A 1 -38.29 -24.84 19.78
C MET A 1 -37.82 -24.19 18.48
N TYR A 2 -37.58 -22.88 18.44
CA TYR A 2 -37.18 -22.17 17.20
C TYR A 2 -35.67 -21.89 17.10
N TYR A 3 -35.00 -21.87 18.26
CA TYR A 3 -33.63 -21.40 18.53
C TYR A 3 -32.50 -21.95 17.64
N ASN A 4 -32.74 -23.01 16.88
CA ASN A 4 -31.71 -23.67 16.06
C ASN A 4 -31.53 -23.00 14.68
N ARG A 5 -32.60 -22.47 14.07
CA ARG A 5 -32.50 -21.82 12.76
C ARG A 5 -31.77 -20.48 12.82
N ASP A 6 -32.02 -19.69 13.86
CA ASP A 6 -31.42 -18.37 14.01
C ASP A 6 -29.90 -18.46 14.28
N ILE A 7 -29.47 -19.50 15.02
CA ILE A 7 -28.05 -19.81 15.22
C ILE A 7 -27.39 -20.27 13.91
N LEU A 8 -28.02 -21.16 13.14
CA LEU A 8 -27.48 -21.63 11.85
C LEU A 8 -27.36 -20.48 10.84
N ALA A 9 -28.35 -19.58 10.78
CA ALA A 9 -28.30 -18.38 9.96
C ALA A 9 -27.15 -17.45 10.37
N ALA A 10 -26.98 -17.19 11.67
CA ALA A 10 -25.87 -16.37 12.18
C ALA A 10 -24.48 -16.97 11.87
N GLN A 11 -24.33 -18.30 11.96
CA GLN A 11 -23.09 -19.00 11.59
C GLN A 11 -22.81 -18.92 10.08
N GLN A 12 -23.85 -19.09 9.26
CA GLN A 12 -23.78 -18.91 7.81
C GLN A 12 -23.39 -17.48 7.42
N ASP A 13 -23.93 -16.47 8.10
CA ASP A 13 -23.59 -15.07 7.86
C ASP A 13 -22.20 -14.70 8.37
N GLU A 14 -21.73 -15.26 9.48
CA GLU A 14 -20.32 -15.15 9.86
C GLU A 14 -19.43 -15.75 8.75
N PHE A 15 -19.72 -16.96 8.27
CA PHE A 15 -18.93 -17.58 7.19
C PHE A 15 -18.97 -16.79 5.86
N ASN A 16 -20.11 -16.20 5.50
CA ASN A 16 -20.25 -15.37 4.30
C ASN A 16 -19.48 -14.03 4.44
N SER A 17 -19.51 -13.41 5.62
CA SER A 17 -18.87 -12.12 5.90
C SER A 17 -17.39 -12.23 6.28
N PHE A 18 -16.91 -13.40 6.71
CA PHE A 18 -15.55 -13.60 7.23
C PHE A 18 -14.44 -13.20 6.25
N ARG A 19 -13.53 -12.34 6.72
CA ARG A 19 -12.31 -11.92 6.02
C ARG A 19 -11.12 -12.00 6.97
N GLN A 20 -9.91 -12.13 6.40
CA GLN A 20 -8.65 -12.17 7.14
C GLN A 20 -8.41 -10.95 8.03
N GLY A 21 -8.84 -9.75 7.60
CA GLY A 21 -8.69 -8.52 8.39
C GLY A 21 -7.22 -8.22 8.71
N SER A 22 -6.89 -8.08 9.99
CA SER A 22 -5.53 -7.88 10.51
C SER A 22 -4.76 -9.17 10.80
N MET A 23 -5.40 -10.34 10.72
CA MET A 23 -4.78 -11.63 11.05
C MET A 23 -3.75 -12.07 10.00
N THR A 24 -2.82 -12.93 10.38
CA THR A 24 -1.98 -13.67 9.43
C THR A 24 -2.81 -14.62 8.57
N VAL A 25 -2.25 -15.07 7.44
CA VAL A 25 -2.84 -16.11 6.59
C VAL A 25 -3.11 -17.37 7.41
N MET A 26 -2.19 -17.78 8.30
CA MET A 26 -2.35 -19.01 9.08
C MET A 26 -3.45 -18.94 10.14
N GLU A 27 -3.62 -17.80 10.80
CA GLU A 27 -4.74 -17.57 11.72
C GLU A 27 -6.09 -17.52 10.97
N ALA A 28 -6.12 -16.84 9.83
CA ALA A 28 -7.30 -16.79 8.97
C ALA A 28 -7.69 -18.18 8.44
N VAL A 29 -6.72 -18.99 8.00
CA VAL A 29 -6.94 -20.39 7.59
C VAL A 29 -7.47 -21.22 8.76
N LYS A 30 -6.89 -21.11 9.98
CA LYS A 30 -7.40 -21.84 11.16
C LYS A 30 -8.85 -21.49 11.49
N LYS A 31 -9.21 -20.19 11.53
CA LYS A 31 -10.60 -19.77 11.77
C LYS A 31 -11.52 -20.15 10.60
N PHE A 32 -11.05 -20.09 9.36
CA PHE A 32 -11.78 -20.57 8.20
C PHE A 32 -12.15 -22.04 8.37
N GLU A 33 -11.20 -22.90 8.74
CA GLU A 33 -11.45 -24.34 8.90
C GLU A 33 -12.43 -24.64 10.04
N GLN A 34 -12.41 -23.88 11.13
CA GLN A 34 -13.44 -23.96 12.18
C GLN A 34 -14.83 -23.66 11.61
N LEU A 35 -14.98 -22.56 10.85
CA LEU A 35 -16.25 -22.22 10.21
C LEU A 35 -16.66 -23.24 9.12
N THR A 36 -15.70 -23.84 8.39
CA THR A 36 -16.01 -24.89 7.39
C THR A 36 -16.62 -26.16 8.01
N ARG A 37 -16.34 -26.43 9.29
CA ARG A 37 -16.94 -27.57 10.03
C ARG A 37 -18.36 -27.29 10.47
N LEU A 38 -18.71 -26.03 10.74
CA LEU A 38 -20.06 -25.60 11.10
C LEU A 38 -20.96 -25.41 9.86
N CYS A 39 -20.39 -24.93 8.76
CA CYS A 39 -21.10 -24.59 7.53
C CYS A 39 -20.67 -25.46 6.34
N SER A 40 -20.52 -26.78 6.55
CA SER A 40 -20.05 -27.73 5.54
C SER A 40 -20.89 -27.76 4.26
N GLU A 41 -22.21 -27.59 4.39
CA GLU A 41 -23.17 -27.49 3.27
C GLU A 41 -22.83 -26.36 2.27
N LEU A 42 -22.13 -25.31 2.72
CA LEU A 42 -21.74 -24.16 1.88
C LEU A 42 -20.42 -24.39 1.12
N ILE A 43 -19.80 -25.56 1.30
CA ILE A 43 -18.51 -25.95 0.71
C ILE A 43 -18.57 -27.41 0.20
N PRO A 44 -19.44 -27.73 -0.77
CA PRO A 44 -19.65 -29.11 -1.24
C PRO A 44 -18.46 -29.71 -2.00
N ASN A 45 -17.44 -28.92 -2.34
CA ASN A 45 -16.24 -29.40 -3.04
C ASN A 45 -15.02 -28.49 -2.78
N GLU A 46 -13.82 -28.97 -3.15
CA GLU A 46 -12.57 -28.25 -2.95
C GLU A 46 -12.49 -26.94 -3.75
N THR A 47 -13.05 -26.90 -4.96
CA THR A 47 -13.08 -25.69 -5.80
C THR A 47 -13.84 -24.55 -5.12
N GLU A 48 -14.98 -24.84 -4.48
CA GLU A 48 -15.70 -23.87 -3.65
C GLU A 48 -14.89 -23.50 -2.39
N LYS A 49 -14.20 -24.46 -1.75
CA LYS A 49 -13.31 -24.16 -0.60
C LYS A 49 -12.23 -23.15 -1.00
N VAL A 50 -11.53 -23.37 -2.12
CA VAL A 50 -10.53 -22.43 -2.67
C VAL A 50 -11.18 -21.09 -3.04
N ARG A 51 -12.33 -21.09 -3.72
CA ARG A 51 -13.06 -19.86 -4.09
C ARG A 51 -13.52 -19.04 -2.88
N ARG A 52 -13.79 -19.70 -1.74
CA ARG A 52 -14.10 -19.04 -0.47
C ARG A 52 -12.85 -18.46 0.20
N MET A 53 -11.76 -19.22 0.24
CA MET A 53 -10.46 -18.75 0.79
C MET A 53 -9.93 -17.53 0.01
N MET A 54 -10.05 -17.54 -1.32
CA MET A 54 -9.69 -16.39 -2.17
C MET A 54 -10.54 -15.13 -1.93
N ARG A 55 -11.78 -15.26 -1.41
CA ARG A 55 -12.61 -14.12 -0.97
C ARG A 55 -12.33 -13.71 0.48
N MET A 56 -11.79 -14.61 1.29
CA MET A 56 -11.43 -14.36 2.69
C MET A 56 -10.12 -13.57 2.81
N PHE A 57 -9.09 -13.91 2.01
CA PHE A 57 -7.78 -13.26 2.08
C PHE A 57 -7.84 -11.75 1.84
N ARG A 58 -6.87 -11.02 2.41
CA ARG A 58 -6.68 -9.58 2.13
C ARG A 58 -6.51 -9.34 0.63
N THR A 59 -7.00 -8.21 0.12
CA THR A 59 -7.03 -7.93 -1.33
C THR A 59 -5.64 -7.78 -1.97
N ASP A 60 -4.62 -7.40 -1.19
CA ASP A 60 -3.21 -7.40 -1.64
C ASP A 60 -2.71 -8.84 -1.81
N ILE A 61 -2.98 -9.73 -0.85
CA ILE A 61 -2.65 -11.16 -0.92
C ILE A 61 -3.42 -11.85 -2.05
N ALA A 62 -4.75 -11.73 -2.08
CA ALA A 62 -5.62 -12.43 -3.02
C ALA A 62 -5.24 -12.14 -4.49
N LYS A 63 -4.92 -10.89 -4.83
CA LYS A 63 -4.45 -10.51 -6.17
C LYS A 63 -3.19 -11.26 -6.58
N GLN A 64 -2.19 -11.31 -5.70
CA GLN A 64 -0.92 -11.99 -5.97
C GLN A 64 -1.08 -13.51 -6.01
N VAL A 65 -1.94 -14.09 -5.16
CA VAL A 65 -2.25 -15.54 -5.18
C VAL A 65 -2.97 -15.94 -6.48
N SER A 66 -3.82 -15.06 -7.02
CA SER A 66 -4.48 -15.25 -8.33
C SER A 66 -3.60 -14.93 -9.54
N ALA A 67 -2.39 -14.37 -9.35
CA ALA A 67 -1.52 -13.97 -10.45
C ALA A 67 -0.75 -15.16 -11.05
N GLY A 68 -0.35 -15.01 -12.32
CA GLY A 68 0.25 -16.07 -13.14
C GLY A 68 -0.74 -16.61 -14.18
N SER A 69 -0.33 -17.65 -14.92
CA SER A 69 -1.19 -18.31 -15.91
C SER A 69 -2.30 -19.16 -15.26
N ASN A 70 -1.96 -19.85 -14.16
CA ASN A 70 -2.84 -20.81 -13.51
C ASN A 70 -3.17 -20.34 -12.08
N PRO A 71 -4.41 -19.93 -11.78
CA PRO A 71 -4.85 -19.70 -10.40
C PRO A 71 -4.83 -21.02 -9.60
N PRO A 72 -4.74 -20.98 -8.26
CA PRO A 72 -4.77 -22.19 -7.46
C PRO A 72 -6.12 -22.91 -7.61
N THR A 73 -6.06 -24.23 -7.84
CA THR A 73 -7.23 -25.12 -7.88
C THR A 73 -7.36 -25.99 -6.64
N LEU A 74 -6.26 -26.15 -5.89
CA LEU A 74 -6.16 -26.93 -4.64
C LEU A 74 -5.99 -26.00 -3.43
N VAL A 75 -6.50 -26.44 -2.28
CA VAL A 75 -6.40 -25.72 -0.99
C VAL A 75 -4.95 -25.62 -0.54
N SER A 76 -4.15 -26.67 -0.74
CA SER A 76 -2.73 -26.70 -0.38
C SER A 76 -1.91 -25.67 -1.15
N ASP A 77 -2.14 -25.52 -2.46
CA ASP A 77 -1.51 -24.51 -3.30
C ASP A 77 -2.00 -23.09 -2.93
N CYS A 78 -3.31 -22.92 -2.74
CA CYS A 78 -3.91 -21.66 -2.30
C CYS A 78 -3.30 -21.13 -0.99
N ILE A 79 -3.16 -21.99 0.04
CA ILE A 79 -2.49 -21.67 1.30
C ILE A 79 -0.99 -21.38 1.06
N SER A 80 -0.29 -22.25 0.33
CA SER A 80 1.16 -22.15 0.12
C SER A 80 1.57 -20.87 -0.61
N ARG A 81 0.79 -20.45 -1.61
CA ARG A 81 0.93 -19.15 -2.27
C ARG A 81 0.65 -18.01 -1.29
N ALA A 82 -0.45 -18.07 -0.54
CA ALA A 82 -0.87 -17.00 0.37
C ALA A 82 0.18 -16.71 1.47
N ILE A 83 0.76 -17.75 2.09
CA ILE A 83 1.84 -17.61 3.09
C ILE A 83 3.07 -16.93 2.45
N ARG A 84 3.49 -17.41 1.28
CA ARG A 84 4.68 -16.90 0.57
C ARG A 84 4.50 -15.43 0.15
N VAL A 85 3.30 -15.07 -0.28
CA VAL A 85 2.91 -13.69 -0.59
C VAL A 85 2.87 -12.80 0.66
N GLU A 86 2.30 -13.27 1.76
CA GLU A 86 2.24 -12.52 3.03
C GLU A 86 3.65 -12.20 3.56
N TYR A 87 4.57 -13.17 3.49
CA TYR A 87 5.99 -12.96 3.84
C TYR A 87 6.61 -11.81 3.04
N TRP A 88 6.52 -11.85 1.69
CA TRP A 88 7.10 -10.79 0.85
C TRP A 88 6.44 -9.43 1.05
N ILE A 89 5.12 -9.40 1.24
CA ILE A 89 4.37 -8.18 1.56
C ILE A 89 4.84 -7.57 2.88
N ASN A 90 5.14 -8.38 3.90
CA ASN A 90 5.62 -7.89 5.19
C ASN A 90 7.07 -7.38 5.10
N GLN A 91 7.96 -8.10 4.38
CA GLN A 91 9.34 -7.68 4.12
C GLN A 91 9.41 -6.35 3.34
N ASP A 92 8.56 -6.17 2.33
CA ASP A 92 8.43 -4.92 1.58
C ASP A 92 7.93 -3.76 2.47
N LYS A 93 6.90 -4.01 3.30
CA LYS A 93 6.38 -3.03 4.26
C LYS A 93 7.43 -2.60 5.29
N GLU A 94 8.22 -3.55 5.81
CA GLU A 94 9.33 -3.28 6.73
C GLU A 94 10.45 -2.46 6.06
N THR A 95 10.90 -2.87 4.88
CA THR A 95 11.94 -2.16 4.10
C THR A 95 11.53 -0.72 3.81
N ARG A 96 10.27 -0.49 3.40
CA ARG A 96 9.72 0.86 3.20
C ARG A 96 9.67 1.67 4.50
N ALA A 97 9.34 1.05 5.63
CA ALA A 97 9.33 1.72 6.93
C ALA A 97 10.73 2.14 7.38
N GLN A 98 11.75 1.31 7.16
CA GLN A 98 13.16 1.65 7.44
C GLN A 98 13.63 2.83 6.56
N ILE A 99 13.38 2.79 5.25
CA ILE A 99 13.71 3.90 4.32
C ILE A 99 12.99 5.20 4.71
N PHE A 100 11.72 5.12 5.15
CA PHE A 100 10.96 6.28 5.61
C PHE A 100 11.50 6.89 6.91
N LYS A 101 11.94 6.07 7.87
CA LYS A 101 12.61 6.51 9.11
C LYS A 101 13.90 7.27 8.80
N ALA A 102 14.84 6.64 8.08
CA ALA A 102 16.12 7.25 7.70
C ALA A 102 15.93 8.58 6.96
N LYS A 103 14.98 8.67 6.03
CA LYS A 103 14.65 9.89 5.28
C LYS A 103 13.98 10.99 6.13
N ASN A 104 13.49 10.68 7.31
CA ASN A 104 12.97 11.68 8.26
C ASN A 104 14.04 12.10 9.27
N GLU A 105 14.91 11.18 9.67
CA GLU A 105 16.11 11.45 10.48
C GLU A 105 17.08 12.38 9.74
N GLU A 106 17.37 12.11 8.46
CA GLU A 106 18.13 13.00 7.55
C GLU A 106 17.56 14.43 7.55
N LYS A 107 16.24 14.58 7.39
CA LYS A 107 15.57 15.88 7.42
C LYS A 107 15.59 16.55 8.79
N ALA A 108 15.67 15.79 9.88
CA ALA A 108 15.80 16.35 11.23
C ALA A 108 17.22 16.93 11.41
N ILE A 109 18.24 16.18 11.01
CA ILE A 109 19.65 16.62 11.02
C ILE A 109 19.87 17.87 10.17
N ILE A 110 19.27 17.93 8.97
CA ILE A 110 19.37 19.11 8.09
C ILE A 110 18.65 20.35 8.67
N LYS A 111 17.58 20.16 9.46
CA LYS A 111 16.85 21.26 10.14
C LYS A 111 17.53 21.74 11.41
N HIS A 112 18.20 20.84 12.13
CA HIS A 112 18.97 21.14 13.33
C HIS A 112 20.46 20.79 13.09
N PRO A 113 21.19 21.59 12.29
CA PRO A 113 22.64 21.46 12.23
C PRO A 113 23.18 21.66 13.64
N GLN A 114 23.81 20.62 14.19
CA GLN A 114 24.40 20.66 15.53
C GLN A 114 25.35 21.87 15.66
N PRO A 115 25.39 22.56 16.82
CA PRO A 115 26.39 23.58 17.06
C PRO A 115 27.77 22.98 16.86
N ARG A 116 28.58 23.58 15.99
CA ARG A 116 30.00 23.21 15.90
C ARG A 116 30.64 23.61 17.21
N LEU A 117 31.20 22.63 17.93
CA LEU A 117 32.04 22.89 19.09
C LEU A 117 33.35 23.53 18.58
N ASN A 118 33.45 24.84 18.70
CA ASN A 118 34.68 25.59 18.37
C ASN A 118 35.76 25.33 19.44
N PRO A 119 37.00 24.99 19.05
CA PRO A 119 38.17 25.09 19.91
C PRO A 119 38.90 26.43 19.65
N GLU A 120 38.89 27.34 20.62
CA GLU A 120 39.50 28.68 20.55
C GLU A 120 40.09 29.03 21.94
N PHE A 121 41.31 29.56 22.12
CA PHE A 121 42.40 29.96 21.22
C PHE A 121 43.68 29.10 21.56
N TYR A 122 44.93 29.30 21.14
CA TYR A 122 45.77 30.44 20.67
C TYR A 122 46.80 29.91 19.62
N SER A 123 47.78 30.64 19.06
CA SER A 123 48.38 31.96 19.34
C SER A 123 48.92 32.67 18.07
N LYS A 124 49.59 33.82 18.24
CA LYS A 124 50.01 34.77 17.18
C LYS A 124 51.00 34.20 16.14
N GLY A 125 50.90 34.66 14.89
CA GLY A 125 51.92 34.50 13.85
C GLY A 125 51.73 35.41 12.62
N GLN A 126 52.84 35.96 12.10
CA GLN A 126 52.98 36.76 10.86
C GLN A 126 52.72 35.92 9.59
N SER A 127 52.56 36.44 8.37
CA SER A 127 52.19 37.78 7.83
C SER A 127 51.83 37.60 6.34
N SER A 128 51.02 38.51 5.78
CA SER A 128 50.96 38.89 4.36
C SER A 128 51.29 37.84 3.27
N ASN A 129 50.28 37.45 2.49
CA ASN A 129 50.40 37.66 1.04
C ASN A 129 49.03 37.93 0.40
N VAL A 130 49.06 38.63 -0.73
CA VAL A 130 47.88 39.10 -1.47
C VAL A 130 47.60 38.14 -2.61
N ASP A 131 46.36 37.66 -2.74
CA ASP A 131 45.69 37.78 -4.05
C ASP A 131 44.16 37.85 -3.93
N GLN A 132 43.53 38.28 -5.02
CA GLN A 132 42.13 38.66 -5.11
C GLN A 132 41.29 37.55 -5.74
N ASN A 133 40.18 37.19 -5.11
CA ASN A 133 38.96 37.03 -5.90
C ASN A 133 37.72 37.46 -5.11
N THR A 134 36.83 38.21 -5.76
CA THR A 134 35.73 38.89 -5.09
C THR A 134 34.38 38.24 -5.36
N ARG A 135 33.57 38.20 -4.29
CA ARG A 135 32.10 38.29 -4.29
C ARG A 135 31.32 37.28 -5.13
N GLN A 136 30.63 36.40 -4.40
CA GLN A 136 29.17 36.20 -4.44
C GLN A 136 28.45 36.28 -5.80
N LEU A 137 27.67 35.23 -6.11
CA LEU A 137 26.22 35.45 -6.22
C LEU A 137 25.37 34.19 -6.01
N ARG A 138 24.62 34.14 -4.91
CA ARG A 138 23.41 33.31 -4.82
C ARG A 138 22.31 33.94 -5.68
N LYS A 139 21.68 33.17 -6.58
CA LYS A 139 20.47 33.61 -7.31
C LYS A 139 19.35 32.56 -7.27
N ASN A 140 18.65 32.51 -6.13
CA ASN A 140 17.36 31.82 -6.01
C ASN A 140 16.34 32.50 -6.93
N LYS A 141 15.99 31.89 -8.07
CA LYS A 141 15.07 32.51 -9.05
C LYS A 141 13.59 32.21 -8.74
N ARG A 142 13.09 32.73 -7.61
CA ARG A 142 11.64 32.92 -7.40
C ARG A 142 11.20 34.22 -8.09
N LYS A 143 10.37 34.11 -9.12
CA LYS A 143 9.45 35.16 -9.58
C LYS A 143 8.23 34.47 -10.20
N GLY A 144 7.03 34.97 -9.92
CA GLY A 144 5.78 34.31 -10.32
C GLY A 144 4.86 35.20 -11.14
N ASN A 145 3.77 34.56 -11.57
CA ASN A 145 2.47 35.13 -11.90
C ASN A 145 2.40 36.21 -13.00
N VAL A 146 1.85 35.83 -14.16
CA VAL A 146 1.09 36.72 -15.05
C VAL A 146 -0.19 35.98 -15.42
N MET A 147 -1.34 36.66 -15.30
CA MET A 147 -2.64 36.14 -15.70
C MET A 147 -2.84 36.27 -17.20
N SER A 148 -3.61 35.38 -17.81
CA SER A 148 -4.40 35.71 -19.01
C SER A 148 -5.73 34.97 -18.96
N GLN A 149 -6.80 35.64 -19.41
CA GLN A 149 -8.17 35.15 -19.27
C GLN A 149 -8.64 34.43 -20.53
N GLY A 150 -9.06 33.18 -20.35
CA GLY A 150 -10.15 32.46 -21.02
C GLY A 150 -10.39 32.59 -22.53
N GLN A 151 -10.68 31.44 -23.16
CA GLN A 151 -11.74 31.39 -24.17
C GLN A 151 -12.52 30.07 -24.12
N LYS A 152 -13.69 30.07 -24.79
CA LYS A 152 -14.85 29.23 -24.44
C LYS A 152 -14.82 27.84 -25.07
N ARG A 153 -15.48 26.91 -24.38
CA ARG A 153 -16.07 25.63 -24.82
C ARG A 153 -16.21 25.43 -26.34
N SER A 154 -15.90 24.21 -26.79
CA SER A 154 -16.70 23.53 -27.82
C SER A 154 -16.81 22.04 -27.51
N TYR A 155 -18.01 21.48 -27.62
CA TYR A 155 -18.27 20.03 -27.63
C TYR A 155 -18.75 19.66 -29.04
N PRO A 156 -18.21 18.63 -29.70
CA PRO A 156 -18.75 18.18 -30.97
C PRO A 156 -20.16 17.60 -30.78
N GLN A 157 -21.16 18.23 -31.42
CA GLN A 157 -22.55 17.74 -31.39
C GLN A 157 -22.69 16.41 -32.14
N LYS A 158 -23.56 15.53 -31.63
CA LYS A 158 -24.05 14.37 -32.37
C LYS A 158 -24.84 14.85 -33.59
N LYS A 159 -24.43 14.46 -34.80
CA LYS A 159 -25.32 14.54 -35.97
C LYS A 159 -26.35 13.42 -35.89
N VAL A 160 -27.62 13.79 -35.79
CA VAL A 160 -28.75 12.87 -35.95
C VAL A 160 -29.21 13.00 -37.40
N ASN A 161 -28.94 11.99 -38.23
CA ASN A 161 -29.55 11.92 -39.56
C ASN A 161 -30.96 11.33 -39.41
N ARG A 162 -31.97 12.07 -39.89
CA ARG A 162 -33.37 11.64 -39.85
C ARG A 162 -34.12 12.12 -41.10
N ASP A 163 -33.76 11.54 -42.23
CA ASP A 163 -34.45 11.58 -43.52
C ASP A 163 -34.31 10.16 -44.13
N ARG A 164 -35.26 9.59 -44.87
CA ARG A 164 -36.65 9.98 -45.19
C ARG A 164 -37.45 8.74 -45.62
N LEU A 165 -38.78 8.83 -45.48
CA LEU A 165 -39.84 7.95 -46.01
C LEU A 165 -39.48 6.45 -46.08
#